data_AF-A0A497TSV1-F1
#
_entry.id   AF-A0A497TSV1-F1
#
_cell.length_a   1.000
_cell.length_b   1.000
_cell.length_c   1.000
_cell.angle_alpha   90.00
_cell.angle_beta   90.00
_cell.angle_gamma   90.00
#
_symmetry.space_group_name_H-M   'P 1'
#
loop_
_entity.id
_entity.type
_entity.pdbx_description
1 polymer ?
#
loop_
_entity_poly.entity_id
_entity_poly.type
_entity_poly.pdbx_seq_one_letter_code
_entity_poly.pdbx_strand_id
1 'polypeptide(L)'
;MRVGRESSVLGFKIHHKKLRTLDSKVRKFKHGLKRITRRCPGISIGSRIIRLKQYAQGWMGHYGCGLKYDDAIALDGWIRRRLRMCYWKQWRRPRRRIRALTNLGVNKRDAIRLGLSRKSYWRPSPSIFSSPVNFFIFTSFYGYIV
;
A
#
# COMPACT_ATOMS: atom_id res chain seq x y z
N MET A 1 -20.71 -35.01 14.36
CA MET A 1 -19.65 -34.01 14.05
C MET A 1 -19.96 -32.74 14.84
N ARG A 2 -19.11 -32.33 15.80
CA ARG A 2 -19.33 -31.11 16.60
C ARG A 2 -19.11 -29.88 15.73
N VAL A 3 -20.17 -29.13 15.45
CA VAL A 3 -20.10 -27.79 14.87
C VAL A 3 -19.44 -26.89 15.90
N GLY A 4 -18.12 -26.71 15.80
CA GLY A 4 -17.38 -25.76 16.62
C GLY A 4 -17.90 -24.36 16.30
N ARG A 5 -18.54 -23.71 17.28
CA ARG A 5 -19.00 -22.33 17.16
C ARG A 5 -17.80 -21.45 16.87
N GLU A 6 -17.69 -20.95 15.65
CA GLU A 6 -16.71 -19.92 15.31
C GLU A 6 -17.16 -18.60 15.95
N SER A 7 -16.87 -18.41 17.22
CA SER A 7 -17.15 -17.16 17.93
C SER A 7 -16.21 -16.07 17.42
N SER A 8 -16.78 -15.08 16.73
CA SER A 8 -16.06 -13.86 16.37
C SER A 8 -16.13 -12.87 17.53
N VAL A 9 -14.99 -12.52 18.12
CA VAL A 9 -14.89 -11.57 19.24
C VAL A 9 -14.02 -10.40 18.82
N LEU A 10 -14.52 -9.17 18.96
CA LEU A 10 -13.80 -7.90 18.69
C LEU A 10 -13.20 -7.76 17.27
N GLY A 11 -13.61 -8.59 16.31
CA GLY A 11 -13.06 -8.61 14.94
C GLY A 11 -11.98 -9.65 14.70
N PHE A 12 -11.77 -10.54 15.67
CA PHE A 12 -10.93 -11.72 15.52
C PHE A 12 -11.78 -12.98 15.47
N LYS A 13 -11.30 -13.95 14.69
CA LYS A 13 -11.80 -15.31 14.61
C LYS A 13 -10.79 -16.20 15.32
N ILE A 14 -11.24 -16.91 16.34
CA ILE A 14 -10.41 -17.88 17.04
C ILE A 14 -10.57 -19.19 16.27
N HIS A 15 -9.52 -19.62 15.58
CA HIS A 15 -9.49 -20.92 14.92
C HIS A 15 -8.51 -21.83 15.67
N HIS A 16 -9.06 -22.77 16.44
CA HIS A 16 -8.30 -23.65 17.32
C HIS A 16 -7.50 -22.83 18.35
N LYS A 17 -6.16 -22.79 18.25
CA LYS A 17 -5.25 -22.01 19.10
C LYS A 17 -4.70 -20.75 18.42
N LYS A 18 -5.20 -20.38 17.23
CA LYS A 18 -4.68 -19.24 16.45
C LYS A 18 -5.73 -18.13 16.36
N LEU A 19 -5.34 -16.93 16.79
CA LEU A 19 -6.10 -15.70 16.58
C LEU A 19 -5.95 -15.29 15.11
N ARG A 20 -7.06 -15.10 14.39
CA ARG A 20 -7.06 -14.62 13.00
C ARG A 20 -7.87 -13.35 12.87
N THR A 21 -7.38 -12.37 12.13
CA THR A 21 -8.15 -11.17 11.82
C THR A 21 -9.28 -11.53 10.83
N LEU A 22 -10.49 -11.01 11.06
CA LEU A 22 -11.61 -11.25 10.15
C LEU A 22 -11.39 -10.61 8.77
N ASP A 23 -11.75 -11.30 7.70
CA ASP A 23 -11.69 -10.76 6.34
C ASP A 23 -12.52 -9.47 6.17
N SER A 24 -13.62 -9.35 6.93
CA SER A 24 -14.44 -8.14 6.94
C SER A 24 -13.66 -6.91 7.44
N LYS A 25 -12.75 -7.09 8.42
CA LYS A 25 -11.90 -6.03 8.96
C LYS A 25 -10.79 -5.66 7.98
N VAL A 26 -10.18 -6.66 7.33
CA VAL A 26 -9.22 -6.43 6.23
C VAL A 26 -9.89 -5.67 5.08
N ARG A 27 -11.14 -6.01 4.73
CA ARG A 27 -11.92 -5.30 3.70
C ARG A 27 -12.22 -3.85 4.11
N LYS A 28 -12.63 -3.61 5.36
CA LYS A 28 -12.84 -2.26 5.91
C LYS A 28 -11.55 -1.44 5.88
N PHE A 29 -10.41 -2.05 6.25
CA PHE A 29 -9.10 -1.41 6.16
C PHE A 29 -8.73 -1.02 4.72
N LYS A 30 -8.88 -1.95 3.77
CA LYS A 30 -8.68 -1.67 2.35
C LYS A 30 -9.55 -0.50 1.90
N HIS A 31 -10.83 -0.48 2.27
CA HIS A 31 -11.73 0.65 1.96
C HIS A 31 -11.29 1.98 2.58
N GLY A 32 -10.84 1.97 3.84
CA GLY A 32 -10.26 3.14 4.50
C GLY A 32 -9.05 3.69 3.75
N LEU A 33 -8.11 2.82 3.37
CA LEU A 33 -6.98 3.16 2.52
C LEU A 33 -7.41 3.69 1.16
N LYS A 34 -8.46 3.12 0.54
CA LYS A 34 -9.01 3.64 -0.73
C LYS A 34 -9.51 5.07 -0.59
N ARG A 35 -10.14 5.40 0.55
CA ARG A 35 -10.66 6.74 0.84
C ARG A 35 -9.54 7.76 1.01
N ILE A 36 -8.47 7.39 1.74
CA ILE A 36 -7.27 8.25 1.93
C ILE A 36 -6.51 8.46 0.62
N THR A 37 -6.35 7.39 -0.18
CA THR A 37 -5.65 7.43 -1.48
C THR A 37 -6.50 7.95 -2.64
N ARG A 38 -7.75 8.40 -2.37
CA ARG A 38 -8.62 8.95 -3.42
C ARG A 38 -8.00 10.23 -4.01
N ARG A 39 -8.37 10.52 -5.25
CA ARG A 39 -8.02 11.79 -5.88
C ARG A 39 -8.81 12.92 -5.19
N CYS A 40 -8.20 13.55 -4.20
CA CYS A 40 -8.73 14.78 -3.59
C CYS A 40 -7.95 15.99 -4.17
N PRO A 41 -8.63 17.01 -4.70
CA PRO A 41 -7.98 18.31 -4.96
C PRO A 41 -7.52 18.94 -3.63
N GLY A 42 -6.41 19.69 -3.65
CA GLY A 42 -5.95 20.47 -2.49
C GLY A 42 -5.02 19.77 -1.48
N ILE A 43 -4.91 18.43 -1.47
CA ILE A 43 -4.02 17.73 -0.51
C ILE A 43 -2.67 17.41 -1.15
N SER A 44 -1.57 17.86 -0.54
CA SER A 44 -0.20 17.52 -0.96
C SER A 44 0.06 16.00 -0.90
N ILE A 45 0.98 15.49 -1.71
CA ILE A 45 1.33 14.05 -1.68
C ILE A 45 2.01 13.66 -0.35
N GLY A 46 2.81 14.55 0.23
CA GLY A 46 3.48 14.33 1.51
C GLY A 46 2.48 14.15 2.65
N SER A 47 1.51 15.06 2.75
CA SER A 47 0.45 14.97 3.77
C SER A 47 -0.40 13.70 3.61
N ARG A 48 -0.61 13.22 2.37
CA ARG A 48 -1.29 11.93 2.12
C ARG A 48 -0.49 10.75 2.64
N ILE A 49 0.83 10.74 2.45
CA ILE A 49 1.70 9.66 2.90
C ILE A 49 1.72 9.61 4.43
N ILE A 50 1.82 10.76 5.09
CA ILE A 50 1.77 10.84 6.57
C ILE A 50 0.45 10.27 7.08
N ARG A 51 -0.69 10.72 6.53
CA ARG A 51 -2.01 10.21 6.91
C ARG A 51 -2.17 8.71 6.65
N LEU A 52 -1.61 8.23 5.55
CA LEU A 52 -1.62 6.81 5.19
C LEU A 52 -0.80 5.99 6.20
N LYS A 53 0.39 6.48 6.56
CA LYS A 53 1.28 5.86 7.54
C LYS A 53 0.59 5.77 8.91
N GLN A 54 0.05 6.88 9.42
CA GLN A 54 -0.67 6.89 10.69
C GLN A 54 -1.85 5.91 10.72
N TYR A 55 -2.65 5.89 9.64
CA TYR A 55 -3.79 4.96 9.54
C TYR A 55 -3.35 3.49 9.51
N ALA A 56 -2.29 3.18 8.75
CA ALA A 56 -1.75 1.83 8.67
C ALA A 56 -1.08 1.40 9.99
N GLN A 57 -0.38 2.30 10.69
CA GLN A 57 0.24 2.02 11.99
C GLN A 57 -0.82 1.72 13.04
N GLY A 58 -1.87 2.54 13.16
CA GLY A 58 -2.96 2.29 14.10
C GLY A 58 -3.70 0.98 13.82
N TRP A 59 -3.88 0.63 12.54
CA TRP A 59 -4.50 -0.65 12.19
C TRP A 59 -3.59 -1.85 12.49
N MET A 60 -2.29 -1.75 12.20
CA MET A 60 -1.31 -2.79 12.51
C MET A 60 -1.16 -3.01 14.02
N GLY A 61 -1.18 -1.94 14.83
CA GLY A 61 -1.13 -2.07 16.29
C GLY A 61 -2.30 -2.86 16.86
N HIS A 62 -3.49 -2.76 16.26
CA HIS A 62 -4.66 -3.50 16.72
C HIS A 62 -4.77 -4.90 16.11
N TYR A 63 -4.58 -5.05 14.79
CA TYR A 63 -4.87 -6.30 14.06
C TYR A 63 -3.63 -7.10 13.64
N GLY A 64 -2.43 -6.61 13.94
CA GLY A 64 -1.16 -7.23 13.55
C GLY A 64 -0.99 -8.63 14.11
N CYS A 65 -1.35 -8.85 15.38
CA CYS A 65 -1.21 -10.15 16.06
C CYS A 65 -2.03 -11.28 15.42
N GLY A 66 -3.08 -10.93 14.65
CA GLY A 66 -3.96 -11.90 13.99
C GLY A 66 -3.73 -12.03 12.48
N LEU A 67 -2.73 -11.34 11.91
CA LEU A 67 -2.49 -11.31 10.48
C LEU A 67 -1.48 -12.39 10.07
N LYS A 68 -1.78 -13.15 9.01
CA LYS A 68 -0.81 -14.07 8.43
C LYS A 68 0.27 -13.30 7.69
N TYR A 69 1.47 -13.86 7.64
CA TYR A 69 2.60 -13.29 6.91
C TYR A 69 2.29 -13.06 5.42
N ASP A 70 1.70 -14.05 4.75
CA ASP A 70 1.34 -13.95 3.32
C ASP A 70 0.32 -12.83 3.06
N ASP A 71 -0.67 -12.69 3.96
CA ASP A 71 -1.68 -11.64 3.89
C ASP A 71 -1.07 -10.26 4.10
N ALA A 72 -0.07 -10.16 5.00
CA ALA A 72 0.70 -8.94 5.23
C ALA A 72 1.49 -8.52 3.98
N ILE A 73 2.20 -9.46 3.33
CA ILE A 73 2.93 -9.19 2.08
C ILE A 73 1.97 -8.74 0.98
N ALA A 74 0.85 -9.45 0.81
CA ALA A 74 -0.14 -9.12 -0.22
C ALA A 74 -0.75 -7.71 0.00
N LEU A 75 -1.02 -7.37 1.26
CA LEU A 75 -1.52 -6.05 1.66
C LEU A 75 -0.51 -4.95 1.40
N ASP A 76 0.76 -5.17 1.75
CA ASP A 76 1.86 -4.24 1.54
C ASP A 76 2.12 -4.01 0.04
N GLY A 77 2.14 -5.08 -0.77
CA GLY A 77 2.20 -4.99 -2.23
C GLY A 77 1.05 -4.17 -2.83
N TRP A 78 -0.16 -4.34 -2.30
CA TRP A 78 -1.34 -3.57 -2.70
C TRP A 78 -1.23 -2.08 -2.33
N ILE A 79 -0.73 -1.76 -1.13
CA ILE A 79 -0.49 -0.38 -0.66
C ILE A 79 0.56 0.32 -1.54
N ARG A 80 1.69 -0.34 -1.83
CA ARG A 80 2.72 0.21 -2.71
C ARG A 80 2.20 0.49 -4.11
N ARG A 81 1.38 -0.40 -4.66
CA ARG A 81 0.75 -0.19 -5.98
C ARG A 81 -0.17 1.02 -5.98
N ARG A 82 -0.94 1.22 -4.92
CA ARG A 82 -1.79 2.41 -4.71
C ARG A 82 -0.97 3.70 -4.64
N LEU A 83 0.10 3.72 -3.88
CA LEU A 83 0.98 4.89 -3.77
C LEU A 83 1.61 5.24 -5.12
N ARG A 84 2.10 4.25 -5.87
CA ARG A 84 2.59 4.46 -7.25
C ARG A 84 1.54 5.09 -8.15
N MET A 85 0.29 4.63 -8.07
CA MET A 85 -0.82 5.23 -8.82
C MET A 85 -1.03 6.71 -8.44
N CYS A 86 -0.91 7.07 -7.16
CA CYS A 86 -1.04 8.46 -6.69
C CYS A 86 0.06 9.35 -7.28
N TYR A 87 1.32 8.92 -7.23
CA TYR A 87 2.44 9.62 -7.86
C TYR A 87 2.25 9.75 -9.38
N TRP A 88 1.83 8.68 -10.05
CA TRP A 88 1.58 8.68 -11.50
C TRP A 88 0.50 9.68 -11.91
N LYS A 89 -0.56 9.83 -11.09
CA LYS A 89 -1.61 10.84 -11.29
C LYS A 89 -1.12 12.26 -11.04
N GLN A 90 -0.21 12.47 -10.10
CA GLN A 90 0.40 13.77 -9.83
C GLN A 90 1.28 14.23 -11.00
N TRP A 91 1.99 13.28 -11.65
CA TRP A 91 2.79 13.55 -12.84
C TRP A 91 1.91 13.56 -14.09
N ARG A 92 1.05 14.58 -14.20
CA ARG A 92 0.12 14.73 -15.33
C ARG A 92 0.82 14.88 -16.69
N ARG A 93 1.95 15.61 -16.74
CA ARG A 93 2.66 15.93 -17.98
C ARG A 93 3.78 14.91 -18.25
N PRO A 94 3.98 14.43 -19.50
CA PRO A 94 5.02 13.46 -19.84
C PRO A 94 6.42 13.98 -19.51
N ARG A 95 6.72 15.26 -19.77
CA ARG A 95 7.99 15.90 -19.39
C ARG A 95 8.28 15.79 -17.88
N ARG A 96 7.25 15.98 -17.03
CA ARG A 96 7.39 15.86 -15.57
C ARG A 96 7.57 14.41 -15.13
N ARG A 97 6.90 13.44 -15.78
CA ARG A 97 7.13 12.00 -15.53
C ARG A 97 8.57 11.60 -15.80
N ILE A 98 9.09 11.98 -16.97
CA ILE A 98 10.46 11.64 -17.38
C ILE A 98 11.46 12.22 -16.38
N ARG A 99 11.37 13.53 -16.08
CA ARG A 99 12.25 14.18 -15.08
C ARG A 99 12.17 13.50 -13.71
N ALA A 100 10.97 13.20 -13.22
CA ALA A 100 10.80 12.54 -11.93
C ALA A 100 11.38 11.12 -11.91
N LEU A 101 11.21 10.35 -12.98
CA LEU A 101 11.80 9.01 -13.11
C LEU A 101 13.33 9.07 -13.19
N THR A 102 13.90 10.03 -13.93
CA THR A 102 15.35 10.23 -13.99
C THR A 102 15.92 10.64 -12.63
N ASN A 103 15.24 11.51 -11.88
CA ASN A 103 15.65 11.88 -10.51
C ASN A 103 15.58 10.70 -9.53
N LEU A 104 14.75 9.69 -9.81
CA LEU A 104 14.66 8.47 -9.02
C LEU A 104 15.72 7.42 -9.42
N GLY A 105 16.61 7.72 -10.38
CA GLY A 105 17.68 6.82 -10.83
C GLY A 105 17.27 5.86 -11.95
N VAL A 106 16.10 6.05 -12.58
CA VAL A 106 15.69 5.23 -13.72
C VAL A 106 16.47 5.64 -14.97
N ASN A 107 16.95 4.65 -15.74
CA ASN A 107 17.61 4.89 -17.02
C ASN A 107 16.74 5.78 -17.93
N LYS A 108 17.34 6.80 -18.54
CA LYS A 108 16.69 7.78 -19.42
C LYS A 108 15.86 7.11 -20.51
N ARG A 109 16.33 6.01 -21.11
CA ARG A 109 15.61 5.27 -22.17
C ARG A 109 14.29 4.69 -21.65
N ASP A 110 14.32 4.06 -20.47
CA ASP A 110 13.12 3.50 -19.84
C ASP A 110 12.19 4.59 -19.29
N ALA A 111 12.74 5.68 -18.77
CA ALA A 111 11.98 6.83 -18.32
C ALA A 111 11.15 7.46 -19.45
N ILE A 112 11.73 7.58 -20.66
CA ILE A 112 11.03 8.08 -21.86
C ILE A 112 9.93 7.11 -22.28
N ARG A 113 10.25 5.81 -22.39
CA ARG A 113 9.28 4.75 -22.75
C ARG A 113 8.07 4.74 -21.81
N LEU A 114 8.30 4.88 -20.51
CA LEU A 114 7.24 4.93 -19.50
C LEU A 114 6.48 6.25 -19.51
N GLY A 115 7.18 7.38 -19.64
CA GLY A 115 6.59 8.71 -19.61
C GLY A 115 5.60 8.96 -20.75
N LEU A 116 5.91 8.41 -21.94
CA LEU A 116 5.08 8.49 -23.14
C LEU A 116 4.02 7.38 -23.23
N SER A 117 4.05 6.40 -22.32
CA SER A 117 3.12 5.29 -22.34
C SER A 117 1.66 5.74 -22.19
N ARG A 118 0.78 5.25 -23.07
CA ARG A 118 -0.68 5.46 -23.02
C ARG A 118 -1.39 4.52 -22.03
N LYS A 119 -0.64 3.67 -21.29
CA LYS A 119 -1.20 2.71 -20.34
C LYS A 119 -1.95 3.41 -19.19
N SER A 120 -3.07 2.84 -18.76
CA SER A 120 -3.88 3.35 -17.63
C SER A 120 -3.05 3.41 -16.34
N TYR A 121 -3.36 4.34 -15.43
CA TYR A 121 -2.59 4.61 -14.20
C TYR A 121 -2.38 3.41 -13.25
N TRP A 122 -3.17 2.35 -13.37
CA TRP A 122 -3.03 1.11 -12.57
C TRP A 122 -2.07 0.07 -13.19
N ARG A 123 -1.86 0.18 -14.51
CA ARG A 123 -1.03 -0.71 -15.32
C ARG A 123 0.48 -0.40 -15.40
N PRO A 124 1.04 0.76 -15.01
CA PRO A 124 2.47 0.97 -15.12
C PRO A 124 3.21 -0.15 -14.39
N SER A 125 4.19 -0.74 -15.08
CA SER A 125 4.82 -2.00 -14.69
C SER A 125 5.48 -1.88 -13.31
N PRO A 126 5.36 -2.90 -12.45
CA PRO A 126 6.08 -2.94 -11.17
C PRO A 126 7.60 -3.01 -11.32
N SER A 127 8.12 -3.38 -12.49
CA SER A 127 9.52 -3.79 -12.71
C SER A 127 10.58 -2.68 -12.68
N ILE A 128 10.19 -1.40 -12.75
CA ILE A 128 11.16 -0.28 -12.86
C ILE A 128 11.21 0.55 -11.56
N PHE A 129 10.28 0.34 -10.63
CA PHE A 129 10.21 1.03 -9.34
C PHE A 129 10.81 0.18 -8.21
N SER A 130 11.86 -0.58 -8.52
CA SER A 130 12.51 -1.54 -7.61
C SER A 130 13.45 -0.86 -6.59
N SER A 131 13.69 0.45 -6.70
CA SER A 131 14.50 1.26 -5.77
C SER A 131 13.84 2.62 -5.51
N PRO A 132 14.23 3.41 -4.49
CA PRO A 132 14.38 3.16 -3.05
C PRO A 132 13.10 3.52 -2.26
N VAL A 133 11.95 3.76 -2.92
CA VAL A 133 10.68 4.05 -2.21
C VAL A 133 10.16 2.86 -1.38
N ASN A 134 10.65 1.65 -1.66
CA ASN A 134 10.44 0.48 -0.79
C ASN A 134 11.13 0.64 0.56
N PHE A 135 12.29 1.31 0.61
CA PHE A 135 13.10 1.44 1.81
C PHE A 135 12.37 2.25 2.87
N PHE A 136 11.73 3.37 2.49
CA PHE A 136 11.08 4.27 3.45
C PHE A 136 9.83 3.70 4.14
N ILE A 137 9.08 2.83 3.48
CA ILE A 137 7.93 2.15 4.11
C ILE A 137 8.40 0.95 4.92
N PHE A 138 9.42 0.22 4.45
CA PHE A 138 9.90 -0.97 5.14
C PHE A 138 10.69 -0.62 6.41
N THR A 139 11.63 0.33 6.37
CA THR A 139 12.41 0.72 7.55
C THR A 139 11.56 1.40 8.61
N SER A 140 10.52 2.15 8.22
CA SER A 140 9.67 2.84 9.19
C SER A 140 8.51 1.98 9.75
N PHE A 141 8.14 0.86 9.12
CA PHE A 141 7.15 -0.09 9.66
C PHE A 141 7.77 -1.29 10.37
N TYR A 142 8.93 -1.77 9.93
CA TYR A 142 9.61 -2.92 10.54
C TYR A 142 10.72 -2.54 11.51
N GLY A 143 11.30 -1.34 11.43
CA GLY A 143 12.34 -0.89 12.37
C GLY A 143 11.83 -0.46 13.76
N TYR A 144 10.54 -0.64 14.04
CA TYR A 144 9.91 -0.38 15.36
C TYR A 144 9.24 -1.64 15.94
N ILE A 145 9.35 -2.79 15.27
CA ILE A 145 8.71 -4.06 15.67
C ILE A 145 9.75 -5.19 15.84
N VAL A 146 11.04 -4.84 15.90
CA VAL A 146 12.12 -5.69 16.44
C VAL A 146 12.86 -4.90 17.49
#